data_AF-D4DPV5-F1
#
_entry.id   AF-D4DPV5-F1
#
_cell.length_a   1.000
_cell.length_b   1.000
_cell.length_c   1.000
_cell.angle_alpha   90.00
_cell.angle_beta   90.00
_cell.angle_gamma   90.00
#
_symmetry.space_group_name_H-M   'P 1'
#
loop_
_entity.id
_entity.type
_entity.pdbx_description
1 polymer ?
#
loop_
_entity_poly.entity_id
_entity_poly.type
_entity_poly.pdbx_seq_one_letter_code
_entity_poly.pdbx_strand_id
1 'polypeptide(L)' 'MAALGMPLLNDPLYPDPQPADCTDYARPLKLLARAIEFTDPFSGLKRRFESTRAL' A
#
# COMPACT_ATOMS: atom_id res chain seq x y z
N MET A 1 3.27 3.85 9.94
CA MET A 1 3.13 5.24 9.46
C MET A 1 2.33 6.07 10.45
N ALA A 2 1.03 5.82 10.63
CA ALA A 2 0.22 6.53 11.63
C ALA A 2 0.81 6.52 13.05
N ALA A 3 1.27 5.36 13.55
CA ALA A 3 1.92 5.24 14.87
C ALA A 3 3.26 6.01 15.01
N LEU A 4 3.88 6.41 13.89
CA LEU A 4 5.08 7.25 13.87
C LEU A 4 4.75 8.75 13.74
N GLY A 5 3.47 9.13 13.83
CA GLY A 5 3.03 10.51 13.62
C GLY A 5 3.03 10.94 12.14
N MET A 6 3.18 10.01 11.21
CA MET A 6 3.24 10.27 9.76
C MET A 6 2.13 9.48 9.05
N PRO A 7 0.87 9.93 9.09
CA PRO A 7 -0.24 9.20 8.48
C PRO A 7 -0.13 9.14 6.95
N LEU A 8 -0.71 8.10 6.36
CA LEU A 8 -0.84 7.98 4.91
C LEU A 8 -1.97 8.90 4.42
N LEU A 9 -1.79 9.50 3.24
CA LEU A 9 -2.79 10.41 2.69
C LEU A 9 -4.00 9.62 2.19
N ASN A 10 -5.19 10.06 2.60
CA ASN A 10 -6.49 9.43 2.34
C ASN A 10 -6.62 8.00 2.92
N ASP A 11 -6.01 7.74 4.08
CA ASP A 11 -6.22 6.50 4.83
C ASP A 11 -7.45 6.64 5.75
N PRO A 12 -8.55 5.91 5.47
CA PRO A 12 -9.77 6.01 6.27
C PRO A 12 -9.70 5.15 7.54
N LEU A 13 -8.69 4.29 7.69
CA LEU A 13 -8.62 3.31 8.77
C LEU A 13 -7.78 3.81 9.94
N TYR A 14 -6.77 4.65 9.67
CA TYR A 14 -5.81 5.06 10.69
C TYR A 14 -5.64 6.58 10.80
N PRO A 15 -5.39 7.08 12.03
CA PRO A 15 -5.40 6.35 13.30
C PRO A 15 -6.82 6.06 13.83
N ASP A 16 -7.81 6.85 13.40
CA ASP A 16 -9.20 6.75 13.82
C ASP A 16 -10.05 6.19 12.67
N PRO A 17 -10.55 4.95 12.79
CA PRO A 17 -11.30 4.29 11.73
C PRO A 17 -12.61 5.02 11.42
N GLN A 18 -12.81 5.35 10.15
CA GLN A 18 -14.10 5.80 9.64
C GLN A 18 -15.08 4.62 9.50
N PRO A 19 -16.40 4.87 9.49
CA PRO A 19 -17.39 3.82 9.22
C PRO A 19 -17.12 3.09 7.90
N ALA A 20 -17.53 1.83 7.83
CA ALA A 20 -17.50 1.06 6.59
C ALA A 20 -18.26 1.82 5.48
N ASP A 21 -17.77 1.71 4.24
CA ASP A 21 -18.31 2.39 3.04
C ASP A 21 -18.09 3.91 2.93
N CYS A 22 -17.33 4.53 3.85
CA CYS A 22 -16.89 5.93 3.70
C CYS A 22 -15.70 6.12 2.73
N THR A 23 -15.26 5.08 2.03
CA THR A 23 -14.13 5.16 1.10
C THR A 23 -14.46 6.08 -0.09
N ASP A 24 -13.87 7.27 -0.11
CA ASP A 24 -13.96 8.19 -1.25
C ASP A 24 -13.01 7.74 -2.38
N TYR A 25 -13.56 7.09 -3.40
CA TYR A 25 -12.78 6.66 -4.58
C TYR A 25 -12.27 7.82 -5.45
N ALA A 26 -12.81 9.04 -5.31
CA ALA A 26 -12.25 10.23 -5.95
C ALA A 26 -10.94 10.69 -5.28
N ARG A 27 -10.71 10.30 -4.02
CA ARG A 27 -9.50 10.58 -3.25
C ARG A 27 -8.90 9.27 -2.72
N PRO A 28 -8.27 8.46 -3.59
CA PRO A 28 -7.77 7.15 -3.19
C PRO A 28 -6.62 7.27 -2.20
N LEU A 29 -6.47 6.23 -1.36
CA LEU A 29 -5.30 6.02 -0.50
C LEU A 29 -4.01 6.15 -1.32
N LYS A 30 -3.11 7.03 -0.86
CA LYS A 30 -1.81 7.26 -1.49
C LYS A 30 -0.77 6.28 -0.95
N LEU A 31 -0.97 5.01 -1.28
CA LEU A 31 -0.06 3.91 -0.97
C LEU A 31 0.16 3.06 -2.22
N LEU A 32 1.42 2.87 -2.62
CA LEU A 32 1.78 2.09 -3.79
C LEU A 32 2.76 0.99 -3.42
N ALA A 33 2.39 -0.25 -3.70
CA ALA A 33 3.33 -1.37 -3.74
C ALA A 33 4.28 -1.19 -4.93
N ARG A 34 5.43 -0.52 -4.71
CA ARG A 34 6.40 -0.20 -5.77
C ARG A 34 7.05 -1.46 -6.33
N ALA A 35 7.43 -2.40 -5.48
CA ALA A 35 8.05 -3.64 -5.90
C ALA A 35 7.72 -4.78 -4.94
N ILE A 36 7.78 -6.00 -5.44
CA ILE A 36 7.79 -7.23 -4.65
C ILE A 36 9.01 -8.06 -5.05
N GLU A 37 9.74 -8.57 -4.06
CA GLU A 37 10.92 -9.41 -4.26
C GLU A 37 10.79 -10.66 -3.38
N PHE A 38 11.05 -11.83 -3.96
CA PHE A 38 11.00 -13.10 -3.26
C PHE A 38 11.93 -14.13 -3.91
N THR A 39 12.22 -15.19 -3.18
CA THR A 39 12.91 -16.37 -3.75
C THR A 39 11.86 -17.29 -4.32
N ASP A 40 11.92 -17.56 -5.62
CA ASP A 40 11.00 -18.47 -6.29
C ASP A 40 11.14 -19.88 -5.72
N PRO A 41 10.09 -20.48 -5.14
CA PRO A 41 10.18 -21.78 -4.48
C PRO A 41 10.47 -22.93 -5.44
N PHE A 42 10.24 -22.77 -6.75
CA PHE A 42 10.49 -23.82 -7.74
C PHE A 42 11.91 -23.76 -8.30
N SER A 43 12.42 -22.56 -8.61
CA SER A 43 13.75 -22.39 -9.21
C SER A 43 14.85 -22.03 -8.20
N GLY A 44 14.49 -21.60 -6.99
CA GLY A 44 15.43 -21.06 -6.00
C GLY A 44 16.02 -19.69 -6.36
N LEU A 45 15.63 -19.10 -7.50
CA LEU A 45 16.15 -17.82 -7.96
C LEU A 45 15.42 -16.64 -7.31
N LYS A 46 16.15 -15.56 -7.04
CA LYS A 46 15.52 -14.29 -6.67
C LYS A 46 14.74 -13.72 -7.84
N ARG A 47 13.46 -13.41 -7.61
CA ARG A 47 12.59 -12.71 -8.56
C ARG A 47 12.17 -11.38 -7.97
N ARG A 48 12.14 -10.36 -8.83
CA ARG A 48 11.68 -9.02 -8.49
C ARG A 48 10.72 -8.52 -9.56
N PHE A 49 9.63 -7.92 -9.12
CA PHE A 49 8.62 -7.32 -9.98
C PHE A 49 8.39 -5.89 -9.52
N GLU A 50 8.21 -4.97 -10.47
CA GLU A 50 8.01 -3.55 -10.19
C GLU A 50 6.67 -3.07 -10.77
N SER A 51 6.01 -2.18 -10.04
CA SER A 51 4.79 -1.53 -10.49
C SER A 51 5.10 -0.43 -11.48
N THR A 52 4.33 -0.36 -12.56
CA THR A 52 4.40 0.70 -13.58
C THR A 52 3.65 1.97 -13.19
N ARG A 53 2.95 1.98 -12.04
CA ARG A 53 2.16 3.13 -11.58
C ARG A 53 3.03 4.20 -10.89
N ALA A 54 2.56 5.43 -10.87
CA ALA A 54 3.10 6.53 -10.04
C ALA A 54 2.08 6.96 -8.99
N LEU A 55 2.56 7.61 -7.92
CA LEU A 55 1.73 8.10 -6.78
C LEU A 55 1.13 9.49 -7.07
#